data_AF-A0A2N1TH40-F1
#
_entry.id   AF-A0A2N1TH40-F1
#
_cell.length_a   1.000
_cell.length_b   1.000
_cell.length_c   1.000
_cell.angle_alpha   90.00
_cell.angle_beta   90.00
_cell.angle_gamma   90.00
#
_symmetry.space_group_name_H-M   'P 1'
#
loop_
_entity.id
_entity.type
_entity.pdbx_description
1 polymer ?
#
loop_
_entity_poly.entity_id
_entity_poly.type
_entity_poly.pdbx_seq_one_letter_code
_entity_poly.pdbx_strand_id
1 'polypeptide(L)'
;MKQGILYTGCIINGALAVFHMFFWKIFNWQTEFAQLSKDNRGIVQIANILIIFILLYFSVMSFLLARSNAAVRHAGSFFILISGFYLIRLVTGIIFFGYSFEEFIVWIVCFLIAAGYALLFLNRV
;
A
#
# COMPACT_ATOMS: atom_id res chain seq x y z
N MET A 1 4.53 18.79 -11.13
CA MET A 1 4.51 18.24 -9.75
C MET A 1 3.45 17.15 -9.56
N LYS A 2 2.16 17.41 -9.82
CA LYS A 2 1.06 16.44 -9.59
C LYS A 2 1.25 15.09 -10.34
N GLN A 3 1.63 15.12 -11.62
CA GLN A 3 1.89 13.90 -12.40
C GLN A 3 3.10 13.10 -11.90
N GLY A 4 4.16 13.80 -11.45
CA GLY A 4 5.35 13.14 -10.91
C GLY A 4 5.00 12.28 -9.70
N ILE A 5 4.20 12.80 -8.77
CA ILE A 5 3.72 12.04 -7.60
C ILE A 5 2.90 10.83 -8.03
N LEU A 6 2.05 10.95 -9.06
CA LEU A 6 1.25 9.83 -9.56
C LEU A 6 2.08 8.74 -10.25
N TYR A 7 3.07 9.11 -11.08
CA TYR A 7 4.00 8.15 -11.68
C TYR A 7 4.85 7.44 -10.62
N THR A 8 5.40 8.19 -9.65
CA THR A 8 6.10 7.60 -8.50
C THR A 8 5.17 6.68 -7.72
N GLY A 9 3.92 7.11 -7.50
CA GLY A 9 2.90 6.30 -6.85
C GLY A 9 2.61 5.00 -7.59
N CYS A 10 2.54 5.01 -8.92
CA CYS A 10 2.44 3.80 -9.74
C CYS A 10 3.60 2.85 -9.45
N ILE A 11 4.84 3.33 -9.61
CA ILE A 11 6.03 2.49 -9.46
C ILE A 11 6.11 1.90 -8.05
N ILE A 12 5.92 2.72 -7.02
CA ILE A 12 6.04 2.27 -5.62
C ILE A 12 4.95 1.27 -5.27
N ASN A 13 3.67 1.52 -5.62
CA ASN A 13 2.59 0.57 -5.31
C ASN A 13 2.77 -0.75 -6.07
N GLY A 14 3.21 -0.70 -7.34
CA GLY A 14 3.53 -1.90 -8.11
C GLY A 14 4.69 -2.70 -7.51
N ALA A 15 5.77 -2.02 -7.10
CA ALA A 15 6.89 -2.65 -6.41
C ALA A 15 6.47 -3.28 -5.07
N LEU A 16 5.61 -2.61 -4.30
CA LEU A 16 5.06 -3.15 -3.05
C LEU A 16 4.15 -4.35 -3.30
N ALA A 17 3.35 -4.36 -4.36
CA ALA A 17 2.55 -5.53 -4.72
C ALA A 17 3.46 -6.75 -5.00
N VAL A 18 4.53 -6.55 -5.78
CA VAL A 18 5.53 -7.58 -6.04
C VAL A 18 6.22 -8.03 -4.75
N PHE A 19 6.59 -7.09 -3.87
CA PHE A 19 7.15 -7.41 -2.55
C PHE A 19 6.24 -8.31 -1.71
N HIS A 20 4.93 -8.05 -1.68
CA HIS A 20 3.95 -8.89 -0.97
C HIS A 20 3.80 -10.29 -1.59
N MET A 21 4.04 -10.44 -2.90
CA MET A 21 4.10 -11.77 -3.54
C MET A 21 5.25 -12.62 -3.00
N PHE A 22 6.30 -12.00 -2.46
CA PHE A 22 7.41 -12.73 -1.86
C PHE A 22 7.19 -13.11 -0.39
N PHE A 23 6.09 -12.68 0.26
CA PHE A 23 5.86 -12.95 1.69
C PHE A 23 5.82 -14.43 2.01
N TRP A 24 5.24 -15.25 1.12
CA TRP A 24 5.24 -16.70 1.30
C TRP A 24 6.64 -17.29 1.49
N LYS A 25 7.65 -16.70 0.83
CA LYS A 25 9.05 -17.11 0.92
C LYS A 25 9.80 -16.40 2.04
N ILE A 26 9.70 -15.07 2.10
CA ILE A 26 10.46 -14.24 3.06
C ILE A 26 10.14 -14.62 4.51
N PHE A 27 8.86 -14.86 4.81
CA PHE A 27 8.40 -15.20 6.15
C PHE A 27 8.22 -16.71 6.37
N ASN A 28 8.75 -17.54 5.47
CA ASN A 28 8.67 -18.99 5.54
C ASN A 28 7.27 -19.51 5.87
N TRP A 29 6.25 -18.95 5.21
CA TRP A 29 4.84 -19.23 5.51
C TRP A 29 4.45 -20.69 5.29
N GLN A 30 5.26 -21.48 4.59
CA GLN A 30 5.07 -22.92 4.47
C GLN A 30 5.16 -23.62 5.84
N THR A 31 6.07 -23.19 6.72
CA THR A 31 6.23 -23.76 8.07
C THR A 31 5.42 -23.00 9.11
N GLU A 32 5.40 -21.66 9.04
CA GLU A 32 4.72 -20.83 10.05
C GLU A 32 3.20 -21.06 10.05
N PHE A 33 2.59 -21.25 8.88
CA PHE A 33 1.15 -21.48 8.80
C PHE A 33 0.68 -22.87 9.24
N ALA A 34 1.60 -23.82 9.41
CA ALA A 34 1.28 -25.10 10.03
C ALA A 34 0.98 -24.93 11.53
N GLN A 35 1.50 -23.87 12.16
CA GLN A 35 1.29 -23.56 13.58
C GLN A 35 -0.04 -22.84 13.85
N LEU A 36 -0.70 -22.34 12.80
CA LEU A 36 -1.99 -21.65 12.91
C LEU A 36 -3.17 -22.62 12.75
N SER A 37 -4.30 -22.28 13.39
CA SER A 37 -5.58 -22.93 13.08
C SER A 37 -5.93 -22.77 11.59
N LYS A 38 -6.77 -23.68 11.08
CA LYS A 38 -7.21 -23.64 9.67
C LYS A 38 -7.81 -22.28 9.30
N ASP A 39 -8.62 -21.71 10.19
CA ASP A 39 -9.31 -20.44 9.96
C ASP A 39 -8.32 -19.27 9.95
N ASN A 40 -7.43 -19.19 10.95
CA ASN A 40 -6.43 -18.12 11.01
C ASN A 40 -5.47 -18.16 9.82
N ARG A 41 -5.05 -19.36 9.39
CA ARG A 41 -4.25 -19.53 8.16
C ARG A 41 -5.01 -19.00 6.94
N GLY A 42 -6.29 -19.34 6.81
CA GLY A 42 -7.13 -18.85 5.72
C GLY A 42 -7.24 -17.33 5.70
N ILE A 43 -7.47 -16.71 6.87
CA ILE A 43 -7.58 -15.26 7.02
C ILE A 43 -6.29 -14.55 6.56
N VAL A 44 -5.12 -14.99 7.02
CA VAL A 44 -3.84 -14.34 6.64
C VAL A 44 -3.56 -14.49 5.14
N GLN A 45 -3.87 -15.64 4.55
CA GLN A 45 -3.70 -15.88 3.11
C GLN A 45 -4.60 -14.97 2.27
N ILE A 46 -5.88 -14.91 2.61
CA ILE A 46 -6.86 -14.04 1.93
C ILE A 46 -6.44 -12.58 2.09
N ALA A 47 -6.03 -12.17 3.30
CA ALA A 47 -5.55 -10.82 3.54
C ALA A 47 -4.36 -10.48 2.61
N ASN A 48 -3.33 -11.33 2.52
CA ASN A 48 -2.19 -11.05 1.66
C ASN A 48 -2.58 -10.95 0.17
N ILE A 49 -3.46 -11.83 -0.31
CA ILE A 49 -3.96 -11.79 -1.70
C ILE A 49 -4.73 -10.50 -1.97
N LEU A 50 -5.61 -10.09 -1.05
CA LEU A 50 -6.36 -8.83 -1.18
C LEU A 50 -5.44 -7.61 -1.13
N ILE A 51 -4.39 -7.63 -0.31
CA ILE A 51 -3.38 -6.58 -0.26
C ILE A 51 -2.61 -6.50 -1.59
N ILE A 52 -2.22 -7.63 -2.19
CA ILE A 52 -1.58 -7.63 -3.51
C ILE A 52 -2.52 -7.01 -4.55
N PHE A 53 -3.79 -7.44 -4.56
CA PHE A 53 -4.79 -6.93 -5.50
C PHE A 53 -5.00 -5.42 -5.36
N ILE A 54 -5.15 -4.91 -4.12
CA ILE A 54 -5.39 -3.48 -3.91
C ILE A 54 -4.16 -2.63 -4.25
N LEU A 55 -2.95 -3.11 -3.99
CA LEU A 55 -1.71 -2.44 -4.38
C LEU A 55 -1.55 -2.38 -5.91
N LEU A 56 -1.91 -3.45 -6.62
CA LEU A 56 -1.96 -3.42 -8.09
C LEU A 56 -3.01 -2.43 -8.61
N TYR A 57 -4.19 -2.39 -7.99
CA TYR A 57 -5.22 -1.40 -8.32
C TYR A 57 -4.72 0.03 -8.11
N PHE A 58 -4.08 0.33 -6.99
CA PHE A 58 -3.45 1.63 -6.72
C PHE A 58 -2.39 1.98 -7.77
N SER A 59 -1.55 1.01 -8.14
CA SER A 59 -0.53 1.19 -9.17
C SER A 59 -1.15 1.59 -10.51
N VAL A 60 -2.10 0.80 -11.01
CA VAL A 60 -2.75 1.01 -12.31
C VAL A 60 -3.52 2.33 -12.34
N MET A 61 -4.31 2.61 -11.30
CA MET A 61 -5.11 3.85 -11.26
C MET A 61 -4.24 5.10 -11.18
N SER A 62 -3.12 5.05 -10.45
CA SER A 62 -2.18 6.16 -10.42
C SER A 62 -1.51 6.40 -11.78
N PHE A 63 -1.20 5.34 -12.53
CA PHE A 63 -0.74 5.48 -13.92
C PHE A 63 -1.79 6.10 -14.85
N LEU A 64 -3.03 5.60 -14.80
CA LEU A 64 -4.13 6.10 -15.63
C LEU A 64 -4.43 7.58 -15.35
N LEU A 65 -4.43 7.97 -14.07
CA LEU A 65 -4.61 9.37 -13.65
C LEU A 65 -3.42 10.25 -14.03
N ALA A 66 -2.18 9.72 -14.00
CA ALA A 66 -1.01 10.46 -14.46
C ALA A 66 -1.08 10.75 -15.96
N ARG A 67 -1.56 9.76 -16.75
CA ARG A 67 -1.63 9.83 -18.21
C ARG A 67 -2.78 10.70 -18.73
N SER A 68 -3.91 10.76 -18.03
CA SER A 68 -5.11 11.42 -18.54
C SER A 68 -4.98 12.94 -18.67
N ASN A 69 -3.99 13.57 -18.02
CA ASN A 69 -3.74 15.03 -18.00
C ASN A 69 -4.94 15.90 -17.59
N ALA A 70 -6.06 15.31 -17.21
CA ALA A 70 -7.32 15.97 -16.92
C ALA A 70 -7.68 15.82 -15.43
N ALA A 71 -8.28 16.87 -14.86
CA ALA A 71 -8.83 16.82 -13.52
C ALA A 71 -10.03 15.86 -13.50
N VAL A 72 -9.83 14.65 -12.97
CA VAL A 72 -10.92 13.67 -12.81
C VAL A 72 -11.75 14.05 -11.59
N ARG A 73 -13.01 14.43 -11.82
CA ARG A 73 -13.99 14.96 -10.84
C ARG A 73 -14.08 14.15 -9.53
N HIS A 74 -13.80 12.85 -9.58
CA HIS A 74 -13.90 11.92 -8.45
C HIS A 74 -12.59 11.30 -8.00
N ALA A 75 -11.43 11.70 -8.54
CA ALA A 75 -10.18 11.08 -8.09
C ALA A 75 -9.88 11.36 -6.59
N GLY A 76 -10.60 12.28 -5.95
CA GLY A 76 -10.32 12.75 -4.58
C GLY A 76 -10.52 11.64 -3.57
N SER A 77 -11.58 10.85 -3.75
CA SER A 77 -11.83 9.64 -2.97
C SER A 77 -10.70 8.63 -3.11
N PHE A 78 -10.14 8.48 -4.32
CA PHE A 78 -8.98 7.61 -4.56
C PHE A 78 -7.72 8.09 -3.81
N PHE A 79 -7.45 9.39 -3.79
CA PHE A 79 -6.29 9.92 -3.05
C PHE A 79 -6.47 9.80 -1.54
N ILE A 80 -7.67 10.08 -1.02
CA ILE A 80 -8.00 9.86 0.39
C ILE A 80 -7.84 8.38 0.75
N LEU A 81 -8.35 7.47 -0.10
CA LEU A 81 -8.26 6.03 0.13
C LEU A 81 -6.81 5.57 0.25
N ILE A 82 -5.94 5.94 -0.69
CA ILE A 82 -4.53 5.56 -0.63
C ILE A 82 -3.85 6.18 0.59
N SER A 83 -4.07 7.47 0.83
CA SER A 83 -3.49 8.14 1.99
C SER A 83 -3.92 7.47 3.28
N GLY A 84 -5.21 7.18 3.43
CA GLY A 84 -5.77 6.50 4.59
C GLY A 84 -5.24 5.08 4.75
N PHE A 85 -5.15 4.31 3.66
CA PHE A 85 -4.60 2.95 3.66
C PHE A 85 -3.18 2.91 4.24
N TYR A 86 -2.29 3.79 3.77
CA TYR A 86 -0.91 3.82 4.25
C TYR A 86 -0.78 4.40 5.67
N LEU A 87 -1.63 5.35 6.08
CA LEU A 87 -1.69 5.81 7.46
C LEU A 87 -2.17 4.71 8.41
N ILE A 88 -3.20 3.95 8.02
CA ILE A 88 -3.67 2.79 8.79
C ILE A 88 -2.55 1.78 8.90
N ARG A 89 -1.84 1.43 7.80
CA ARG A 89 -0.70 0.50 7.86
C ARG A 89 0.43 1.01 8.75
N LEU A 90 0.72 2.31 8.75
CA LEU A 90 1.73 2.90 9.64
C LEU A 90 1.33 2.74 11.10
N VAL A 91 0.12 3.15 11.47
CA VAL A 91 -0.38 3.10 12.85
C VAL A 91 -0.48 1.65 13.35
N THR A 92 -1.04 0.76 12.53
CA THR A 92 -1.13 -0.67 12.88
C THR A 92 0.22 -1.35 12.93
N GLY A 93 1.20 -0.89 12.12
CA GLY A 93 2.59 -1.33 12.19
C GLY A 93 3.20 -1.11 13.57
N ILE A 94 3.06 0.11 14.10
CA ILE A 94 3.52 0.48 15.44
C ILE A 94 2.87 -0.42 16.51
N ILE A 95 1.55 -0.67 16.39
CA ILE A 95 0.80 -1.45 17.38
C ILE A 95 1.16 -2.94 17.35
N PHE A 96 1.27 -3.54 16.15
CA PHE A 96 1.39 -5.00 16.01
C PHE A 96 2.83 -5.49 15.87
N PHE A 97 3.73 -4.73 15.25
CA PHE A 97 5.12 -5.14 15.02
C PHE A 97 6.12 -4.50 16.00
N GLY A 98 5.70 -3.46 16.74
CA GLY A 98 6.57 -2.74 17.67
C GLY A 98 7.68 -1.97 16.94
N TYR A 99 8.82 -1.77 17.61
CA TYR A 99 9.92 -0.95 17.09
C TYR A 99 11.09 -1.83 16.63
N SER A 100 11.29 -1.91 15.31
CA SER A 100 12.49 -2.49 14.69
C SER A 100 13.03 -1.57 13.60
N PHE A 101 14.30 -1.76 13.20
CA PHE A 101 14.89 -0.94 12.14
C PHE A 101 14.20 -1.16 10.78
N GLU A 102 13.82 -2.40 10.49
CA GLU A 102 13.09 -2.78 9.28
C GLU A 102 11.71 -2.13 9.25
N GLU A 103 10.97 -2.22 10.35
CA GLU A 103 9.62 -1.64 10.45
C GLU A 103 9.67 -0.10 10.45
N PHE A 104 10.73 0.51 10.99
CA PHE A 104 10.97 1.95 10.87
C PHE A 104 11.12 2.41 9.41
N ILE A 105 11.84 1.65 8.57
CA ILE A 105 11.92 1.92 7.13
C ILE A 105 10.53 1.83 6.49
N VAL A 106 9.75 0.81 6.84
CA VAL A 106 8.38 0.65 6.35
C VAL A 106 7.49 1.84 6.75
N TRP A 107 7.63 2.37 7.97
CA TRP A 107 6.88 3.56 8.41
C TRP A 107 7.24 4.79 7.60
N ILE A 108 8.52 5.03 7.31
CA ILE A 108 8.94 6.14 6.46
C ILE A 108 8.32 6.00 5.07
N VAL A 109 8.39 4.82 4.46
CA VAL A 109 7.80 4.56 3.14
C VAL A 109 6.29 4.81 3.17
N CYS A 110 5.58 4.28 4.16
CA CYS A 110 4.12 4.49 4.31
C CYS A 110 3.78 5.97 4.51
N PHE A 111 4.53 6.67 5.35
CA PHE A 111 4.34 8.10 5.60
C PHE A 111 4.54 8.93 4.34
N LEU A 112 5.62 8.68 3.57
CA LEU A 112 5.91 9.42 2.34
C LEU A 112 4.82 9.20 1.28
N ILE A 113 4.33 7.97 1.14
CA ILE A 113 3.22 7.68 0.23
C ILE A 113 1.96 8.41 0.70
N ALA A 114 1.60 8.27 1.97
CA ALA A 114 0.43 8.93 2.53
C ALA A 114 0.47 10.46 2.34
N ALA A 115 1.59 11.09 2.70
CA ALA A 115 1.81 12.52 2.53
C ALA A 115 1.71 12.94 1.04
N GLY A 116 2.29 12.15 0.13
CA GLY A 116 2.20 12.42 -1.31
C GLY A 116 0.76 12.45 -1.83
N TYR A 117 -0.06 11.45 -1.48
CA TYR A 117 -1.46 11.41 -1.89
C TYR A 117 -2.33 12.43 -1.13
N ALA A 118 -2.04 12.73 0.13
CA ALA A 118 -2.69 13.82 0.87
C ALA A 118 -2.41 15.18 0.23
N LEU A 119 -1.16 15.47 -0.17
CA LEU A 119 -0.81 16.68 -0.91
C LEU A 119 -1.53 16.75 -2.25
N LEU A 120 -1.62 15.63 -2.96
CA LEU A 120 -2.40 15.57 -4.19
C LEU A 120 -3.88 15.83 -3.95
N PHE A 121 -4.43 15.50 -2.77
CA PHE A 121 -5.81 15.79 -2.41
C PHE A 121 -6.02 17.26 -2.07
N LEU A 122 -5.15 17.84 -1.22
CA LEU A 122 -5.25 19.24 -0.78
C LEU A 122 -5.08 20.22 -1.95
N ASN A 123 -4.22 19.92 -2.91
CA ASN A 123 -3.98 20.76 -4.09
C ASN A 123 -5.03 20.58 -5.21
N ARG A 124 -6.19 19.96 -4.93
CA ARG A 124 -7.31 19.84 -5.89
C ARG A 124 -8.21 21.07 -5.92
N VAL A 125 -8.06 21.96 -4.93
CA VAL A 125 -8.65 23.29 -4.91
C VAL A 125 -7.72 24.25 -5.64
#